data_AF-F6D1T7-F1
#
_entry.id   AF-F6D1T7-F1
#
_cell.length_a   1.000
_cell.length_b   1.000
_cell.length_c   1.000
_cell.angle_alpha   90.00
_cell.angle_beta   90.00
_cell.angle_gamma   90.00
#
_symmetry.space_group_name_H-M   'P 1'
#
loop_
_entity.id
_entity.type
_entity.pdbx_description
1 polymer ?
#
loop_
_entity_poly.entity_id
_entity_poly.type
_entity_poly.pdbx_seq_one_letter_code
_entity_poly.pdbx_strand_id
1 'polypeptide(L)'
;MNSLPMEQTWMVLVDLLTDLKKKGVEISQAVIEDIRMAKTLINFYKVDPTDPERNKEVKRINEFMSSVQITLMDFAEKQGDDYRELWMEKLKKVSRGEQLYKLGEKKSKFVVGAPSGFSMVRITFKKPISEDRLQEIEEYHNVIMEFENDEIVVIYGDDEHIKDSLKEISPFFKEQMD
;
A
#
# COMPACT_ATOMS: atom_id res chain seq x y z
N MET A 1 -17.28 -4.28 3.48
CA MET A 1 -17.74 -2.98 4.07
C MET A 1 -17.32 -1.81 3.18
N ASN A 2 -18.04 -0.69 3.17
CA ASN A 2 -17.66 0.49 2.40
C ASN A 2 -16.32 1.07 2.88
N SER A 3 -15.37 1.28 1.97
CA SER A 3 -14.13 1.98 2.29
C SER A 3 -14.42 3.40 2.77
N LEU A 4 -13.73 3.86 3.81
CA LEU A 4 -13.88 5.24 4.26
C LEU A 4 -13.46 6.20 3.13
N PRO A 5 -14.14 7.34 2.92
CA PRO A 5 -13.74 8.33 1.93
C PRO A 5 -12.26 8.73 2.06
N MET A 6 -11.74 8.85 3.28
CA MET A 6 -10.32 9.14 3.56
C MET A 6 -9.36 8.09 2.99
N GLU A 7 -9.75 6.81 2.93
CA GLU A 7 -8.91 5.77 2.32
C GLU A 7 -8.89 5.85 0.80
N GLN A 8 -10.03 6.15 0.19
CA GLN A 8 -10.10 6.36 -1.25
C GLN A 8 -9.27 7.58 -1.67
N THR A 9 -9.39 8.70 -0.94
CA THR A 9 -8.54 9.88 -1.15
C THR A 9 -7.06 9.52 -1.00
N TRP A 10 -6.69 8.78 0.05
CA TRP A 10 -5.32 8.33 0.26
C TRP A 10 -4.80 7.49 -0.92
N MET A 11 -5.62 6.57 -1.44
CA MET A 11 -5.26 5.79 -2.63
C MET A 11 -5.04 6.65 -3.87
N VAL A 12 -5.89 7.67 -4.11
CA VAL A 12 -5.69 8.62 -5.22
C VAL A 12 -4.35 9.34 -5.08
N LEU A 13 -4.01 9.82 -3.88
CA LEU A 13 -2.73 10.52 -3.64
C LEU A 13 -1.52 9.60 -3.80
N VAL A 14 -1.61 8.34 -3.36
CA VAL A 14 -0.54 7.34 -3.57
C VAL A 14 -0.35 7.03 -5.05
N ASP A 15 -1.44 6.89 -5.79
CA ASP A 15 -1.41 6.66 -7.24
C ASP A 15 -0.77 7.85 -7.97
N LEU A 16 -1.15 9.09 -7.61
CA LEU A 16 -0.55 10.31 -8.14
C LEU A 16 0.95 10.41 -7.81
N LEU A 17 1.33 10.19 -6.54
CA LEU A 17 2.72 10.15 -6.10
C LEU A 17 3.54 9.15 -6.94
N THR A 18 2.97 7.96 -7.16
CA THR A 18 3.63 6.89 -7.91
C THR A 18 3.80 7.26 -9.38
N ASP A 19 2.78 7.84 -10.01
CA ASP A 19 2.83 8.24 -11.41
C ASP A 19 3.83 9.39 -11.64
N LEU A 20 3.86 10.39 -10.74
CA LEU A 20 4.85 11.47 -10.77
C LEU A 20 6.29 10.93 -10.63
N LYS A 21 6.53 9.98 -9.73
CA LYS A 21 7.85 9.34 -9.61
C LYS A 21 8.24 8.58 -10.87
N LYS A 22 7.31 7.87 -11.52
CA LYS A 22 7.55 7.19 -12.81
C LYS A 22 7.90 8.17 -13.93
N LYS A 23 7.36 9.40 -13.88
CA LYS A 23 7.67 10.50 -14.79
C LYS A 23 8.99 11.21 -14.47
N GLY A 24 9.74 10.75 -13.47
CA GLY A 24 11.03 11.32 -13.08
C GLY A 24 10.93 12.59 -12.23
N VAL A 25 9.76 12.89 -11.66
CA VAL A 25 9.61 14.02 -10.73
C VAL A 25 10.27 13.68 -9.40
N GLU A 26 11.23 14.50 -8.99
CA GLU A 26 11.84 14.42 -7.67
C GLU A 26 10.88 14.96 -6.62
N ILE A 27 10.51 14.09 -5.68
CA ILE A 27 9.58 14.40 -4.60
C ILE A 27 10.32 14.26 -3.27
N SER A 28 10.19 15.27 -2.42
CA SER A 28 10.90 15.30 -1.14
C SER A 28 10.47 14.15 -0.23
N GLN A 29 11.42 13.69 0.58
CA GLN A 29 11.18 12.62 1.56
C GLN A 29 10.05 12.99 2.54
N ALA A 30 9.90 14.27 2.88
CA ALA A 30 8.84 14.74 3.78
C ALA A 30 7.43 14.44 3.25
N VAL A 31 7.18 14.59 1.94
CA VAL A 31 5.86 14.27 1.34
C VAL A 31 5.57 12.77 1.42
N ILE A 32 6.60 11.94 1.24
CA ILE A 32 6.52 10.48 1.36
C ILE A 32 6.26 10.08 2.82
N GLU A 33 6.81 10.82 3.78
CA GLU A 33 6.57 10.59 5.20
C GLU A 33 5.16 11.00 5.62
N ASP A 34 4.66 12.14 5.13
CA ASP A 34 3.30 12.61 5.39
C ASP A 34 2.25 11.63 4.86
N ILE A 35 2.39 11.13 3.63
CA ILE A 35 1.44 10.17 3.05
C ILE A 35 1.46 8.83 3.82
N ARG A 36 2.62 8.42 4.32
CA ARG A 36 2.76 7.22 5.17
C ARG A 36 2.12 7.44 6.54
N MET A 37 2.33 8.61 7.15
CA MET A 37 1.75 8.96 8.44
C MET A 37 0.23 9.03 8.37
N ALA A 38 -0.32 9.61 7.30
CA ALA A 38 -1.75 9.59 7.03
C ALA A 38 -2.29 8.15 7.00
N LYS A 39 -1.60 7.20 6.35
CA LYS A 39 -2.03 5.79 6.33
C LYS A 39 -2.04 5.16 7.71
N THR A 40 -1.01 5.39 8.50
CA THR A 40 -0.92 4.89 9.88
C THR A 40 -2.10 5.38 10.72
N LEU A 41 -2.39 6.68 10.66
CA LEU A 41 -3.50 7.28 11.41
C LEU A 41 -4.87 6.83 10.89
N ILE A 42 -5.05 6.67 9.57
CA ILE A 42 -6.27 6.09 9.00
C ILE A 42 -6.47 4.66 9.51
N ASN A 43 -5.43 3.83 9.52
CA ASN A 43 -5.52 2.47 10.03
C ASN A 43 -5.84 2.47 11.54
N PHE A 44 -5.24 3.38 12.31
CA PHE A 44 -5.55 3.57 13.73
C PHE A 44 -7.01 3.97 13.95
N TYR A 45 -7.52 4.94 13.19
CA TYR A 45 -8.91 5.39 13.24
C TYR A 45 -9.90 4.26 12.90
N LYS A 46 -9.58 3.47 11.86
CA LYS A 46 -10.43 2.37 11.38
C LYS A 46 -10.66 1.24 12.37
N VAL A 47 -9.80 1.07 13.38
CA VAL A 47 -9.97 0.00 14.38
C VAL A 47 -11.27 0.20 15.15
N ASP A 48 -11.54 1.43 15.58
CA ASP A 48 -12.79 1.82 16.22
C ASP A 48 -13.06 3.32 15.97
N PRO A 49 -13.87 3.66 14.95
CA PRO A 49 -14.22 5.05 14.64
C PRO A 49 -15.04 5.75 15.72
N THR A 50 -15.61 5.01 16.68
CA THR A 50 -16.46 5.56 17.75
C THR A 50 -15.66 5.94 19.00
N ASP A 51 -14.42 5.47 19.11
CA ASP A 51 -13.48 5.81 20.18
C ASP A 51 -13.09 7.30 20.10
N PRO A 52 -13.36 8.11 21.14
CA PRO A 52 -13.02 9.52 21.17
C PRO A 52 -11.53 9.81 20.97
N GLU A 53 -10.62 8.97 21.46
CA GLU A 53 -9.18 9.18 21.29
C GLU A 53 -8.75 8.99 19.83
N ARG A 54 -9.35 8.01 19.15
CA ARG A 54 -9.11 7.78 17.72
C ARG A 54 -9.72 8.88 16.86
N ASN A 55 -10.89 9.37 17.25
CA ASN A 55 -11.58 10.43 16.52
C ASN A 55 -10.79 11.76 16.52
N LYS A 56 -10.01 12.05 17.57
CA LYS A 56 -9.10 13.22 17.60
C LYS A 56 -8.08 13.22 16.45
N GLU A 57 -7.67 12.04 15.99
CA GLU A 57 -6.70 11.92 14.90
C GLU A 57 -7.26 12.27 13.51
N VAL A 58 -8.59 12.37 13.35
CA VAL A 58 -9.22 12.73 12.06
C VAL A 58 -8.71 14.07 11.55
N LYS A 59 -8.52 15.05 12.44
CA LYS A 59 -7.96 16.36 12.08
C LYS A 59 -6.55 16.21 11.50
N ARG A 60 -5.72 15.42 12.17
CA ARG A 60 -4.32 15.19 11.78
C ARG A 60 -4.21 14.40 10.48
N ILE A 61 -5.10 13.43 10.25
CA ILE A 61 -5.24 12.74 8.96
C ILE A 61 -5.50 13.77 7.85
N ASN A 62 -6.47 14.67 8.04
CA ASN A 62 -6.81 15.68 7.04
C ASN A 62 -5.67 16.68 6.80
N GLU A 63 -4.93 17.07 7.84
CA GLU A 63 -3.76 17.96 7.73
C GLU A 63 -2.67 17.32 6.85
N PHE A 64 -2.27 16.07 7.12
CA PHE A 64 -1.30 15.35 6.27
C PHE A 64 -1.79 15.17 4.83
N MET A 65 -3.04 14.73 4.67
CA MET A 65 -3.64 14.53 3.35
C MET A 65 -3.71 15.82 2.53
N SER A 66 -4.05 16.94 3.16
CA SER A 66 -4.12 18.24 2.50
C SER A 66 -2.73 18.75 2.09
N SER A 67 -1.74 18.62 2.98
CA SER A 67 -0.32 18.96 2.70
C SER A 67 0.20 18.20 1.48
N VAL A 68 -0.01 16.88 1.46
CA VAL A 68 0.37 16.01 0.35
C VAL A 68 -0.38 16.38 -0.92
N GLN A 69 -1.70 16.58 -0.84
CA GLN A 69 -2.50 16.92 -2.01
C GLN A 69 -2.02 18.22 -2.65
N ILE A 70 -1.84 19.31 -1.89
CA ILE A 70 -1.37 20.60 -2.42
C ILE A 70 -0.05 20.40 -3.17
N THR A 71 0.92 19.76 -2.51
CA THR A 71 2.25 19.54 -3.08
C THR A 71 2.21 18.70 -4.35
N LEU A 72 1.46 17.59 -4.37
CA LEU A 72 1.37 16.72 -5.54
C LEU A 72 0.59 17.37 -6.69
N MET A 73 -0.42 18.18 -6.39
CA MET A 73 -1.17 18.93 -7.40
C MET A 73 -0.29 20.00 -8.07
N ASP A 74 0.58 20.67 -7.32
CA ASP A 74 1.55 21.62 -7.86
C ASP A 74 2.54 20.92 -8.82
N PHE A 75 2.96 19.70 -8.49
CA PHE A 75 3.77 18.90 -9.41
C PHE A 75 2.98 18.43 -10.63
N ALA A 76 1.71 18.05 -10.45
CA ALA A 76 0.85 17.65 -11.55
C ALA A 76 0.61 18.81 -12.54
N GLU A 77 0.42 20.04 -12.06
CA GLU A 77 0.29 21.24 -12.88
C GLU A 77 1.51 21.45 -13.78
N LYS A 78 2.72 21.22 -13.24
CA LYS A 78 3.97 21.28 -14.03
C LYS A 78 4.07 20.21 -15.12
N GLN A 79 3.27 19.14 -15.04
CA GLN A 79 3.17 18.12 -16.10
C GLN A 79 2.10 18.46 -17.16
N GLY A 80 1.31 19.53 -16.94
CA GLY A 80 0.27 20.02 -17.84
C GLY A 80 -1.11 20.07 -17.18
N ASP A 81 -1.93 21.03 -17.61
CA ASP A 81 -3.26 21.29 -17.06
C ASP A 81 -4.19 20.08 -17.19
N ASP A 82 -4.15 19.38 -18.33
CA ASP A 82 -4.94 18.15 -18.55
C ASP A 82 -4.55 17.04 -17.57
N TYR A 83 -3.25 16.94 -17.25
CA TYR A 83 -2.76 15.96 -16.28
C TYR A 83 -3.24 16.31 -14.87
N ARG A 84 -3.14 17.59 -14.48
CA ARG A 84 -3.68 18.09 -13.21
C ARG A 84 -5.19 17.82 -13.09
N GLU A 85 -5.96 18.13 -14.13
CA GLU A 85 -7.42 17.97 -14.10
C GLU A 85 -7.83 16.49 -14.00
N LEU A 86 -7.11 15.57 -14.66
CA LEU A 86 -7.32 14.13 -14.51
C LEU A 86 -7.31 13.69 -13.03
N TRP A 87 -6.31 14.14 -12.26
CA TRP A 87 -6.20 13.80 -10.85
C TRP A 87 -7.21 14.54 -9.98
N MET A 88 -7.51 15.80 -10.29
CA MET A 88 -8.58 16.54 -9.63
C MET A 88 -9.93 15.85 -9.81
N GLU A 89 -10.24 15.32 -11.00
CA GLU A 89 -11.47 14.58 -11.25
C GLU A 89 -11.53 13.29 -10.42
N LYS A 90 -10.44 12.53 -10.31
CA LYS A 90 -10.38 11.37 -9.39
C LYS A 90 -10.67 11.79 -7.94
N LEU A 91 -10.09 12.89 -7.47
CA LEU A 91 -10.34 13.43 -6.12
C LEU A 91 -11.79 13.89 -5.91
N LYS A 92 -12.42 14.52 -6.92
CA LYS A 92 -13.84 14.91 -6.88
C LYS A 92 -14.77 13.70 -6.84
N LYS A 93 -14.45 12.62 -7.56
CA LYS A 93 -15.24 11.37 -7.53
C LYS A 93 -15.22 10.74 -6.15
N VAL A 94 -14.04 10.57 -5.55
CA VAL A 94 -13.92 9.96 -4.22
C VAL A 94 -14.55 10.83 -3.12
N SER A 95 -14.51 12.16 -3.24
CA SER A 95 -15.18 13.05 -2.29
C SER A 95 -16.71 12.98 -2.34
N ARG A 96 -17.28 12.59 -3.48
CA ARG A 96 -18.71 12.27 -3.65
C ARG A 96 -19.08 10.86 -3.16
N GLY A 97 -18.11 10.09 -2.66
CA GLY A 97 -18.31 8.74 -2.16
C GLY A 97 -18.12 7.64 -3.20
N GLU A 98 -17.64 7.95 -4.41
CA GLU A 98 -17.30 6.93 -5.40
C GLU A 98 -16.09 6.11 -4.95
N GLN A 99 -16.16 4.79 -5.11
CA GLN A 99 -15.06 3.88 -4.82
C GLN A 99 -14.27 3.60 -6.10
N LEU A 100 -13.15 4.30 -6.28
CA LEU A 100 -12.26 4.11 -7.43
C LEU A 100 -11.33 2.92 -7.26
N TYR A 101 -10.98 2.59 -6.01
CA TYR A 101 -10.05 1.50 -5.69
C TYR A 101 -10.75 0.40 -4.88
N LYS A 102 -10.52 -0.85 -5.26
CA LYS A 102 -10.90 -2.01 -4.44
C LYS A 102 -9.90 -2.16 -3.29
N LEU A 103 -10.30 -1.74 -2.10
CA LEU A 103 -9.51 -1.94 -0.88
C LEU A 103 -9.79 -3.33 -0.32
N GLY A 104 -8.77 -4.18 -0.26
CA GLY A 104 -8.88 -5.52 0.32
C GLY A 104 -9.12 -5.45 1.83
N GLU A 105 -9.96 -6.35 2.36
CA GLU A 105 -10.28 -6.45 3.80
C GLU A 105 -9.15 -7.10 4.63
N LYS A 106 -7.98 -7.32 4.04
CA LYS A 106 -6.92 -8.11 4.68
C LYS A 106 -6.28 -7.30 5.81
N LYS A 107 -6.69 -7.62 7.04
CA LYS A 107 -6.03 -7.18 8.27
C LYS A 107 -4.55 -7.57 8.16
N SER A 108 -3.67 -6.58 8.11
CA SER A 108 -2.25 -6.79 8.33
C SER A 108 -2.12 -7.37 9.74
N LYS A 109 -1.83 -8.66 9.84
CA LYS A 109 -1.45 -9.28 11.11
C LYS A 109 0.04 -9.03 11.30
N PHE A 110 0.42 -8.60 12.49
CA PHE A 110 1.81 -8.57 12.88
C PHE A 110 2.30 -10.02 12.92
N VAL A 111 3.30 -10.36 12.10
CA VAL A 111 3.90 -11.70 12.12
C VAL A 111 4.86 -11.75 13.30
N VAL A 112 4.58 -12.64 14.24
CA VAL A 112 5.48 -12.95 15.36
C VAL A 112 6.36 -14.12 14.96
N GLY A 113 7.65 -14.09 15.29
CA GLY A 113 8.56 -15.23 15.06
C GLY A 113 9.63 -15.05 13.98
N ALA A 114 9.76 -13.86 13.37
CA ALA A 114 10.88 -13.60 12.46
C ALA A 114 12.23 -13.90 13.15
N PRO A 115 13.10 -14.73 12.54
CA PRO A 115 14.43 -14.97 13.08
C PRO A 115 15.17 -13.64 13.28
N SER A 116 15.86 -13.49 14.41
CA SER A 116 16.58 -12.26 14.74
C SER A 116 17.62 -11.93 13.66
N GLY A 117 17.56 -10.73 13.09
CA GLY A 117 18.48 -10.27 12.05
C GLY A 117 17.98 -10.47 10.61
N PHE A 118 16.81 -11.09 10.42
CA PHE A 118 16.18 -11.23 9.11
C PHE A 118 15.15 -10.12 8.87
N SER A 119 15.12 -9.62 7.63
CA SER A 119 13.98 -8.89 7.11
C SER A 119 12.83 -9.85 6.83
N MET A 120 11.61 -9.32 6.68
CA MET A 120 10.43 -10.13 6.42
C MET A 120 9.51 -9.47 5.39
N VAL A 121 8.82 -10.30 4.61
CA VAL A 121 7.67 -9.88 3.78
C VAL A 121 6.54 -10.90 3.93
N ARG A 122 5.33 -10.42 4.23
CA ARG A 122 4.11 -11.26 4.26
C ARG A 122 3.32 -11.04 2.98
N ILE A 123 3.17 -12.09 2.21
CA ILE A 123 2.40 -12.12 0.98
C ILE A 123 1.01 -12.65 1.26
N THR A 124 0.01 -12.11 0.57
CA THR A 124 -1.27 -12.79 0.51
C THR A 124 -1.78 -12.91 -0.92
N PHE A 125 -1.98 -14.14 -1.33
CA PHE A 125 -2.58 -14.54 -2.59
C PHE A 125 -4.11 -14.38 -2.55
N LYS A 126 -4.75 -14.22 -3.72
CA LYS A 126 -6.22 -14.21 -3.87
C LYS A 126 -6.83 -15.61 -3.94
N LYS A 127 -6.03 -16.58 -4.38
CA LYS A 127 -6.38 -18.00 -4.45
C LYS A 127 -5.27 -18.81 -3.76
N PRO A 128 -5.57 -20.01 -3.25
CA PRO A 128 -4.57 -20.93 -2.73
C PRO A 128 -3.37 -21.10 -3.68
N ILE A 129 -2.16 -21.12 -3.13
CA ILE A 129 -0.93 -21.50 -3.82
C ILE A 129 -0.32 -22.71 -3.09
N SER A 130 0.11 -23.71 -3.85
CA SER A 130 0.75 -24.90 -3.26
C SER A 130 2.20 -24.62 -2.91
N GLU A 131 2.67 -25.23 -1.82
CA GLU A 131 4.05 -25.16 -1.34
C GLU A 131 5.06 -25.56 -2.41
N ASP A 132 4.77 -26.63 -3.17
CA ASP A 132 5.58 -27.10 -4.31
C ASP A 132 5.90 -26.01 -5.34
N ARG A 133 5.04 -24.98 -5.49
CA ARG A 133 5.27 -23.89 -6.44
C ARG A 133 6.27 -22.86 -5.95
N LEU A 134 6.49 -22.79 -4.64
CA LEU A 134 7.38 -21.82 -4.01
C LEU A 134 8.70 -22.45 -3.54
N GLN A 135 8.75 -23.78 -3.38
CA GLN A 135 9.92 -24.49 -2.88
C GLN A 135 11.19 -24.20 -3.70
N GLU A 136 11.11 -24.23 -5.04
CA GLU A 136 12.28 -23.93 -5.88
C GLU A 136 12.81 -22.50 -5.67
N ILE A 137 11.92 -21.54 -5.41
CA ILE A 137 12.26 -20.14 -5.16
C ILE A 137 12.91 -20.00 -3.78
N GLU A 138 12.39 -20.70 -2.78
CA GLU A 138 12.93 -20.76 -1.42
C GLU A 138 14.38 -21.24 -1.43
N GLU A 139 14.63 -22.39 -2.09
CA GLU A 139 15.95 -23.00 -2.20
C GLU A 139 16.91 -22.13 -3.03
N TYR A 140 16.48 -21.60 -4.17
CA TYR A 140 17.35 -20.84 -5.09
C TYR A 140 17.78 -19.49 -4.52
N HIS A 141 16.89 -18.79 -3.82
CA HIS A 141 17.17 -17.47 -3.26
C HIS A 141 17.60 -17.51 -1.79
N ASN A 142 17.72 -18.70 -1.19
CA ASN A 142 18.13 -18.87 0.21
C ASN A 142 17.30 -18.02 1.18
N VAL A 143 15.98 -18.06 0.99
CA VAL A 143 15.00 -17.47 1.91
C VAL A 143 14.31 -18.59 2.68
N ILE A 144 13.60 -18.24 3.74
CA ILE A 144 12.71 -19.16 4.45
C ILE A 144 11.28 -18.75 4.10
N MET A 145 10.46 -19.69 3.63
CA MET A 145 9.05 -19.45 3.34
C MET A 145 8.15 -20.25 4.27
N GLU A 146 7.37 -19.55 5.09
CA GLU A 146 6.41 -20.18 6.01
C GLU A 146 4.97 -19.93 5.55
N PHE A 147 4.19 -20.99 5.36
CA PHE A 147 2.77 -20.90 5.08
C PHE A 147 1.98 -20.72 6.38
N GLU A 148 1.34 -19.56 6.56
CA GLU A 148 0.32 -19.40 7.61
C GLU A 148 -0.97 -20.17 7.25
N ASN A 149 -1.23 -20.31 5.95
CA ASN A 149 -2.29 -21.10 5.30
C ASN A 149 -2.07 -21.05 3.78
N ASP A 150 -2.92 -21.74 3.01
CA ASP A 150 -2.79 -21.87 1.57
C ASP A 150 -2.79 -20.54 0.78
N GLU A 151 -3.24 -19.42 1.38
CA GLU A 151 -3.23 -18.10 0.73
C GLU A 151 -2.15 -17.16 1.29
N ILE A 152 -1.56 -17.45 2.45
CA ILE A 152 -0.66 -16.54 3.15
C ILE A 152 0.69 -17.20 3.35
N VAL A 153 1.71 -16.55 2.80
CA VAL A 153 3.11 -16.97 2.91
C VAL A 153 3.92 -15.83 3.52
N VAL A 154 4.78 -16.15 4.48
CA VAL A 154 5.75 -15.23 5.05
C VAL A 154 7.14 -15.61 4.57
N ILE A 155 7.87 -14.64 4.04
CA ILE A 155 9.23 -14.81 3.54
C ILE A 155 10.18 -14.11 4.51
N TYR A 156 11.21 -14.84 4.97
CA TYR A 156 12.31 -14.31 5.77
C TYR A 156 13.60 -14.41 4.98
N GLY A 157 14.40 -13.35 5.00
CA GLY A 157 15.69 -13.27 4.31
C GLY A 157 16.38 -11.95 4.62
N ASP A 158 17.54 -11.71 4.04
CA ASP A 158 18.01 -10.32 3.92
C ASP A 158 17.22 -9.57 2.84
N ASP A 159 17.40 -8.24 2.78
CA ASP A 159 16.65 -7.37 1.87
C ASP A 159 16.85 -7.73 0.38
N GLU A 160 18.02 -8.25 0.00
CA GLU A 160 18.37 -8.57 -1.38
C GLU A 160 17.69 -9.88 -1.81
N HIS A 161 17.83 -10.94 -1.01
CA HIS A 161 17.22 -12.24 -1.27
C HIS A 161 15.69 -12.19 -1.24
N ILE A 162 15.09 -11.41 -0.33
CA ILE A 162 13.65 -11.15 -0.33
C ILE A 162 13.23 -10.49 -1.64
N LYS A 163 13.96 -9.47 -2.08
CA LYS A 163 13.62 -8.72 -3.29
C LYS A 163 13.68 -9.60 -4.54
N ASP A 164 14.67 -10.49 -4.62
CA ASP A 164 14.79 -11.40 -5.76
C ASP A 164 13.73 -12.49 -5.73
N SER A 165 13.45 -13.09 -4.56
CA SER A 165 12.34 -14.01 -4.37
C SER A 165 10.99 -13.40 -4.80
N LEU A 166 10.75 -12.13 -4.45
CA LEU A 166 9.53 -11.42 -4.84
C LEU A 166 9.41 -11.20 -6.35
N LYS A 167 10.52 -11.07 -7.08
CA LYS A 167 10.49 -10.96 -8.55
C LYS A 167 10.05 -12.29 -9.16
N GLU A 168 10.57 -13.41 -8.68
CA GLU A 168 10.19 -14.75 -9.17
C GLU A 168 8.77 -15.15 -8.78
N ILE A 169 8.27 -14.70 -7.62
CA ILE A 169 6.87 -14.90 -7.22
C ILE A 169 5.90 -14.01 -8.03
N SER A 170 6.39 -12.91 -8.61
CA SER A 170 5.56 -11.90 -9.28
C SER A 170 4.59 -12.45 -10.37
N PRO A 171 4.95 -13.46 -11.19
CA PRO A 171 4.05 -14.05 -12.18
C PRO A 171 2.84 -14.74 -11.55
N PHE A 172 2.96 -15.32 -10.35
CA PHE A 172 1.86 -16.01 -9.68
C PHE A 172 0.73 -15.05 -9.30
N PHE A 173 1.02 -13.77 -9.04
CA PHE A 173 -0.04 -12.78 -8.83
C PHE A 173 -0.83 -12.48 -10.11
N LYS A 174 -0.20 -12.59 -11.29
CA LYS A 174 -0.88 -12.37 -12.58
C LYS A 174 -1.87 -13.48 -12.88
N GLU A 175 -1.53 -14.72 -12.57
CA GLU A 175 -2.43 -15.89 -12.68
C GLU A 175 -3.67 -15.78 -11.79
N GLN A 176 -3.62 -14.90 -10.79
CA GLN A 176 -4.71 -14.65 -9.84
C GLN A 176 -5.57 -13.44 -10.20
N MET A 177 -5.27 -12.76 -11.31
CA MET A 177 -6.07 -11.68 -11.86
C MET A 177 -7.10 -12.23 -12.86
N ASP A 178 -8.06 -13.01 -12.33
CA ASP A 178 -9.37 -13.17 -12.97
C ASP A 178 -10.29 -11.99 -12.59
#